data_AF-A0A1V5J9Y0-F1
#
_entry.id   AF-A0A1V5J9Y0-F1
#
_cell.length_a   1.000
_cell.length_b   1.000
_cell.length_c   1.000
_cell.angle_alpha   90.00
_cell.angle_beta   90.00
_cell.angle_gamma   90.00
#
_symmetry.space_group_name_H-M   'P 1'
#
loop_
_entity.id
_entity.type
_entity.pdbx_description
1 polymer ?
#
loop_
_entity_poly.entity_id
_entity_poly.type
_entity_poly.pdbx_seq_one_letter_code
_entity_poly.pdbx_strand_id
1 'polypeptide(L)' 'MELSISKDELYTMIKTAVREVINEKEIHYIIHSLPEVSDEEMKEITEKHGSPDSYSDVAFSETLDV' A
#
# COMPACT_ATOMS: atom_id res chain seq x y z
N MET A 1 -33.16 14.95 4.85
CA MET A 1 -31.92 15.42 4.20
C MET A 1 -31.87 14.71 2.87
N GLU A 2 -32.15 15.41 1.77
CA GLU A 2 -32.00 14.84 0.42
C GLU A 2 -30.53 14.99 0.02
N LEU A 3 -29.90 13.87 -0.32
CA LEU A 3 -28.56 13.84 -0.90
C LEU A 3 -28.68 14.08 -2.40
N SER A 4 -28.36 15.29 -2.85
CA SER A 4 -28.18 15.58 -4.27
C SER A 4 -26.69 15.47 -4.61
N ILE A 5 -26.34 14.44 -5.37
CA ILE A 5 -24.98 14.26 -5.92
C ILE A 5 -25.04 14.59 -7.41
N SER A 6 -24.07 15.39 -7.88
CA SER A 6 -23.98 15.69 -9.30
C SER A 6 -23.47 14.47 -10.09
N LYS A 7 -23.81 14.38 -11.37
CA LYS A 7 -23.32 13.29 -12.24
C LYS A 7 -21.77 13.25 -12.28
N ASP A 8 -21.13 14.40 -12.28
CA ASP A 8 -19.67 14.53 -12.37
C ASP A 8 -18.99 14.08 -11.07
N GLU A 9 -19.61 14.39 -9.93
CA GLU A 9 -19.18 13.94 -8.61
C GLU A 9 -19.30 12.42 -8.48
N LEU A 10 -20.45 11.86 -8.86
CA LEU A 10 -20.65 10.40 -8.87
C LEU A 10 -19.63 9.70 -9.77
N TYR A 11 -19.39 10.24 -10.97
CA TYR A 11 -18.39 9.69 -11.89
C TYR A 11 -16.99 9.71 -11.29
N THR A 12 -16.63 10.81 -10.64
CA THR A 12 -15.31 10.97 -10.00
C THR A 12 -15.15 9.98 -8.85
N MET A 13 -16.16 9.83 -7.99
CA MET A 13 -16.15 8.87 -6.89
C MET A 13 -15.93 7.43 -7.39
N ILE A 14 -16.69 7.01 -8.40
CA ILE A 14 -16.55 5.67 -9.00
C ILE A 14 -15.14 5.51 -9.60
N LYS A 15 -14.67 6.50 -10.34
CA LYS A 15 -13.34 6.44 -10.98
C LYS A 15 -12.21 6.32 -9.95
N THR A 16 -12.31 7.03 -8.84
CA THR A 16 -11.34 6.96 -7.73
C THR A 16 -11.36 5.57 -7.09
N ALA A 17 -12.54 5.07 -6.72
CA ALA A 17 -12.67 3.75 -6.11
C ALA A 17 -12.13 2.63 -7.02
N VAL A 18 -12.41 2.68 -8.32
CA VAL A 18 -11.86 1.70 -9.29
C VAL A 18 -10.34 1.81 -9.37
N ARG A 19 -9.77 3.03 -9.38
CA ARG A 19 -8.33 3.24 -9.43
C ARG A 19 -7.64 2.69 -8.18
N GLU A 20 -8.20 2.92 -7.00
CA GLU A 20 -7.64 2.44 -5.73
C GLU A 20 -7.56 0.92 -5.70
N VAL A 21 -8.63 0.23 -6.10
CA VAL A 21 -8.65 -1.25 -6.17
C VAL A 21 -7.61 -1.78 -7.17
N ILE A 22 -7.39 -1.10 -8.28
CA ILE A 22 -6.34 -1.48 -9.24
C ILE A 22 -4.95 -1.32 -8.62
N ASN A 23 -4.69 -0.16 -8.01
CA ASN A 23 -3.41 0.13 -7.37
C ASN A 23 -3.10 -0.87 -6.24
N GLU A 24 -4.09 -1.21 -5.42
CA GLU A 24 -3.95 -2.19 -4.35
C GLU A 24 -3.54 -3.57 -4.90
N LYS A 25 -4.21 -4.02 -5.98
CA LYS A 25 -3.85 -5.26 -6.65
C LYS A 25 -2.45 -5.22 -7.24
N GLU A 26 -2.06 -4.12 -7.86
CA GLU A 26 -0.69 -3.95 -8.40
C GLU A 26 0.36 -4.06 -7.29
N ILE A 27 0.17 -3.35 -6.17
CA ILE A 27 1.07 -3.44 -5.00
C ILE A 27 1.14 -4.87 -4.48
N HIS A 28 -0.01 -5.54 -4.32
CA HIS A 28 -0.06 -6.92 -3.90
C HIS A 28 0.75 -7.82 -4.84
N TYR A 29 0.58 -7.70 -6.16
CA TYR A 29 1.35 -8.50 -7.12
C TYR A 29 2.85 -8.19 -7.06
N ILE A 30 3.24 -6.93 -6.93
CA ILE A 30 4.64 -6.54 -6.82
C ILE A 30 5.27 -7.21 -5.59
N ILE A 31 4.65 -7.07 -4.41
CA ILE A 31 5.17 -7.65 -3.17
C ILE A 31 5.30 -9.19 -3.29
N HIS A 32 4.28 -9.86 -3.83
CA HIS A 32 4.29 -11.32 -3.97
C HIS A 32 5.18 -11.82 -5.11
N SER A 33 5.66 -10.93 -5.98
CA SER A 33 6.64 -11.26 -7.03
C SER A 33 8.09 -11.11 -6.58
N LEU A 34 8.34 -10.46 -5.43
CA LEU A 34 9.68 -10.33 -4.90
C LEU A 34 10.20 -11.69 -4.44
N PRO A 35 11.46 -12.03 -4.74
CA PRO A 35 12.07 -13.26 -4.25
C PRO A 35 12.19 -13.21 -2.73
N GLU A 36 12.02 -14.36 -2.09
CA GLU A 36 12.35 -14.50 -0.67
C GLU A 36 13.85 -14.27 -0.47
N VAL A 37 14.17 -13.55 0.60
CA VAL A 37 15.55 -13.27 1.02
C VAL A 37 15.92 -14.29 2.08
N SER A 38 17.07 -14.95 1.93
CA SER A 38 17.58 -15.88 2.94
C SER A 38 18.06 -15.15 4.21
N ASP A 39 18.19 -15.87 5.32
CA ASP A 39 18.69 -15.31 6.59
C ASP A 39 20.12 -14.73 6.43
N GLU A 40 21.00 -15.40 5.69
CA GLU A 40 22.33 -14.90 5.35
C GLU A 40 22.27 -13.59 4.54
N GLU A 41 21.47 -13.53 3.48
CA GLU A 41 21.31 -12.32 2.67
C GLU A 41 20.73 -11.16 3.51
N MET A 42 19.77 -11.46 4.39
CA MET A 42 19.19 -10.46 5.28
C MET A 42 20.22 -9.92 6.27
N LYS A 43 21.12 -10.78 6.77
CA LYS A 43 22.23 -10.36 7.62
C LYS A 43 23.20 -9.44 6.88
N GLU A 44 23.59 -9.78 5.65
CA GLU A 44 24.47 -8.93 4.83
C GLU A 44 23.83 -7.56 4.55
N ILE A 45 22.55 -7.53 4.22
CA ILE A 45 21.79 -6.28 4.03
C ILE A 45 21.80 -5.45 5.30
N THR A 46 21.52 -6.07 6.45
CA THR A 46 21.49 -5.39 7.76
C THR A 46 22.85 -4.81 8.14
N GLU A 47 23.95 -5.55 7.89
CA GLU A 47 25.31 -5.07 8.15
C GLU A 47 25.67 -3.86 7.27
N LYS A 48 25.21 -3.84 6.01
CA LYS A 48 25.53 -2.79 5.04
C LYS A 48 24.63 -1.56 5.14
N HIS A 49 23.36 -1.74 5.49
CA HIS A 49 22.33 -0.71 5.41
C HIS A 49 21.68 -0.36 6.76
N GLY A 50 21.93 -1.13 7.82
CA GLY A 50 21.25 -1.00 9.10
C GLY A 50 19.99 -1.87 9.21
N SER A 51 19.48 -2.06 10.44
CA SER A 51 18.25 -2.84 10.66
C SER A 51 17.00 -2.01 10.35
N PRO A 52 16.00 -2.58 9.66
CA PRO A 52 14.71 -1.94 9.48
C PRO A 52 14.02 -1.59 10.82
N ASP A 53 14.31 -2.30 11.91
CA ASP A 53 13.75 -2.05 13.25
C ASP A 53 14.15 -0.69 13.85
N SER A 54 15.20 -0.07 13.29
CA SER A 54 15.66 1.26 13.71
C SER A 54 14.88 2.41 13.07
N TYR A 55 14.03 2.13 12.09
CA TYR A 55 13.11 3.11 11.51
C TYR A 55 11.78 3.07 12.26
N SER A 56 11.74 3.68 13.45
CA SER A 56 10.47 4.11 14.02
C SER A 56 9.97 5.28 13.19
N ASP A 57 9.04 5.04 12.27
CA ASP A 57 7.81 5.84 12.12
C ASP A 57 7.15 5.73 10.73
N VAL A 58 5.90 5.29 10.79
CA VAL A 58 4.77 5.45 9.85
C VAL A 58 4.92 4.86 8.45
N ALA A 59 4.67 3.55 8.33
CA ALA A 59 3.89 3.08 7.19
C ALA A 59 2.47 3.62 7.39
N PHE A 60 2.09 4.66 6.64
CA PHE A 60 0.69 5.08 6.53
C PHE A 60 -0.06 3.92 5.87
N SER A 61 -0.60 3.04 6.70
CA SER A 61 -1.65 2.13 6.30
C SER A 61 -2.95 2.91 6.47
N GLU A 62 -3.63 3.24 5.37
CA GLU A 62 -5.04 3.62 5.41
C GLU A 62 -5.86 2.38 5.80
N THR A 63 -5.64 1.83 7.00
CA THR A 63 -6.56 0.84 7.56
C THR A 63 -7.74 1.63 8.07
N LEU A 64 -8.86 1.56 7.35
CA LEU A 64 -10.17 1.82 7.90
C LEU A 64 -10.35 0.90 9.11
N ASP A 65 -10.41 1.48 10.31
CA ASP A 65 -10.96 0.80 11.48
C ASP A 65 -12.41 0.41 11.14
N VAL A 66 -12.72 -0.89 11.24
CA VAL A 66 -14.08 -1.45 11.11
C VAL A 66 -14.70 -1.60 12.49
#